data_AF-A0A1E1WFG4-F1
#
_entry.id   AF-A0A1E1WFG4-F1
#
_cell.length_a   1.000
_cell.length_b   1.000
_cell.length_c   1.000
_cell.angle_alpha   90.00
_cell.angle_beta   90.00
_cell.angle_gamma   90.00
#
_symmetry.space_group_name_H-M   'P 1'
#
loop_
_entity.id
_entity.type
_entity.pdbx_description
1 polymer ?
#
loop_
_entity_poly.entity_id
_entity_poly.type
_entity_poly.pdbx_seq_one_letter_code
_entity_poly.pdbx_strand_id
1 'polypeptide(L)'
;AGDVCAGLIRHKVTLLRELSDTNILDVLVKKGLFSLSDLELITGAADSDKCNYFVEVVSKHNGAKLSDLCSVMEKECPKLFKELLNDRHRFILNGYNPADNAKENMVMSHNLNRESP
;
A
#
# COMPACT_ATOMS: atom_id res chain seq x y z
N ALA A 1 -0.43 8.24 11.48
CA ALA A 1 -0.61 8.79 10.12
C ALA A 1 0.68 9.43 9.58
N GLY A 2 1.52 10.08 10.42
CA GLY A 2 2.71 10.83 9.97
C GLY A 2 3.78 10.02 9.21
N ASP A 3 4.03 8.77 9.59
CA ASP A 3 5.15 8.00 9.00
C ASP A 3 4.89 7.50 7.57
N VAL A 4 3.65 7.09 7.27
CA VAL A 4 3.24 6.61 5.93
C VAL A 4 3.32 7.77 4.93
N CYS A 5 2.80 8.94 5.30
CA CYS A 5 2.85 10.14 4.47
C CYS A 5 4.30 10.56 4.18
N ALA A 6 5.18 10.51 5.19
CA ALA A 6 6.58 10.84 5.03
C ALA A 6 7.31 9.86 4.08
N GLY A 7 7.00 8.56 4.16
CA GLY A 7 7.53 7.55 3.23
C GLY A 7 7.08 7.82 1.79
N LEU A 8 5.78 8.05 1.57
CA LEU A 8 5.22 8.36 0.25
C LEU A 8 5.87 9.60 -0.38
N ILE A 9 6.14 10.64 0.43
CA ILE A 9 6.80 11.86 -0.04
C ILE A 9 8.28 11.62 -0.39
N ARG A 10 8.99 10.77 0.35
CA ARG A 10 10.39 10.43 0.04
C ARG A 10 10.52 9.64 -1.26
N HIS A 11 9.55 8.80 -1.56
CA HIS A 11 9.52 7.99 -2.79
C HIS A 11 8.61 8.59 -3.88
N LYS A 12 8.56 9.93 -3.97
CA LYS A 12 7.71 10.69 -4.92
C LYS A 12 7.84 10.24 -6.37
N VAL A 13 9.05 9.90 -6.82
CA VAL A 13 9.29 9.48 -8.21
C VAL A 13 8.62 8.14 -8.51
N THR A 14 8.80 7.17 -7.61
CA THR A 14 8.16 5.86 -7.72
C THR A 14 6.65 6.01 -7.57
N LEU A 15 6.18 6.78 -6.58
CA LEU A 15 4.76 7.07 -6.39
C LEU A 15 4.12 7.69 -7.62
N LEU A 16 4.72 8.71 -8.23
CA LEU A 16 4.19 9.35 -9.43
C LEU A 16 4.05 8.37 -10.59
N ARG A 17 5.05 7.52 -10.79
CA ARG A 17 5.02 6.47 -11.81
C ARG A 17 3.84 5.53 -11.55
N GLU A 18 3.71 5.01 -10.34
CA GLU A 18 2.62 4.10 -10.00
C GLU A 18 1.24 4.78 -10.15
N LEU A 19 1.10 6.05 -9.77
CA LEU A 19 -0.13 6.84 -9.96
C LEU A 19 -0.50 7.07 -11.44
N SER A 20 0.47 6.96 -12.36
CA SER A 20 0.27 7.22 -13.79
C SER A 20 0.16 5.93 -14.61
N ASP A 21 0.90 4.89 -14.22
CA ASP A 21 1.07 3.66 -14.98
C ASP A 21 0.16 2.52 -14.48
N THR A 22 -0.52 2.71 -13.34
CA THR A 22 -1.39 1.68 -12.74
C THR A 22 -2.81 2.20 -12.51
N ASN A 23 -3.74 1.27 -12.27
CA ASN A 23 -5.12 1.58 -11.91
C ASN A 23 -5.31 1.75 -10.39
N ILE A 24 -4.24 2.10 -9.65
CA ILE A 24 -4.28 2.21 -8.19
C ILE A 24 -5.39 3.14 -7.70
N LEU A 25 -5.59 4.29 -8.34
CA LEU A 25 -6.61 5.26 -7.93
C LEU A 25 -8.03 4.69 -8.09
N ASP A 26 -8.33 4.02 -9.21
CA ASP A 26 -9.60 3.32 -9.42
C ASP A 26 -9.84 2.23 -8.37
N VAL A 27 -8.81 1.46 -8.03
CA VAL A 27 -8.91 0.41 -7.01
C VAL A 27 -9.16 1.03 -5.63
N LEU A 28 -8.50 2.13 -5.30
CA LEU A 28 -8.71 2.85 -4.04
C LEU A 28 -10.11 3.44 -3.94
N VAL A 29 -10.69 3.93 -5.05
CA VAL A 29 -12.08 4.38 -5.10
C VAL A 29 -13.05 3.21 -4.91
N LYS A 30 -12.85 2.09 -5.61
CA LYS A 30 -13.68 0.87 -5.47
C LYS A 30 -13.65 0.31 -4.04
N LYS A 31 -12.54 0.47 -3.33
CA LYS A 31 -12.38 0.07 -1.92
C LYS A 31 -12.96 1.09 -0.93
N GLY A 32 -13.45 2.25 -1.38
CA GLY A 32 -13.97 3.31 -0.51
C GLY A 32 -12.90 4.04 0.30
N LEU A 33 -11.63 3.92 -0.11
CA LEU A 33 -10.52 4.67 0.47
C LEU A 33 -10.48 6.08 -0.10
N PHE A 34 -10.66 6.20 -1.42
CA PHE A 34 -10.73 7.47 -2.14
C PHE A 34 -12.15 7.72 -2.64
N SER A 35 -12.53 8.98 -2.79
CA SER A 35 -13.76 9.36 -3.49
C SER A 35 -13.50 9.58 -4.98
N LEU A 36 -14.57 9.62 -5.78
CA LEU A 36 -14.48 10.02 -7.19
C LEU A 36 -13.89 11.42 -7.35
N SER A 37 -14.19 12.31 -6.41
CA SER A 37 -13.62 13.66 -6.39
C SER A 37 -12.12 13.67 -6.10
N ASP A 38 -11.62 12.77 -5.24
CA ASP A 38 -10.17 12.62 -5.02
C ASP A 38 -9.46 12.06 -6.27
N LEU A 39 -10.09 11.11 -6.96
CA LEU A 39 -9.61 10.57 -8.24
C LEU A 39 -9.50 11.67 -9.29
N GLU A 40 -10.55 12.46 -9.48
CA GLU A 40 -10.58 13.58 -10.44
C GLU A 40 -9.53 14.65 -10.09
N LEU A 41 -9.39 14.98 -8.80
CA LEU A 41 -8.40 15.94 -8.31
C LEU A 41 -6.97 15.49 -8.62
N ILE A 42 -6.65 14.22 -8.36
CA ILE A 42 -5.29 13.70 -8.56
C ILE A 42 -5.00 13.48 -10.04
N THR A 43 -5.96 12.97 -10.82
CA THR A 43 -5.74 12.72 -12.26
C THR A 43 -5.69 14.02 -13.06
N GLY A 44 -6.44 15.05 -12.66
CA GLY A 44 -6.45 16.38 -13.28
C GLY A 44 -5.31 17.30 -12.85
N ALA A 45 -4.52 16.94 -11.82
CA ALA A 45 -3.41 17.74 -11.34
C ALA A 45 -2.14 17.60 -12.20
N ALA A 46 -1.26 18.60 -12.12
CA ALA A 46 0.09 18.49 -12.67
C ALA A 46 0.89 17.41 -11.92
N ASP A 47 1.81 16.74 -12.62
CA ASP A 47 2.62 15.65 -12.06
C ASP A 47 3.37 16.04 -10.77
N SER A 48 3.79 17.30 -10.65
CA SER A 48 4.42 17.86 -9.45
C SER A 48 3.50 17.85 -8.21
N ASP A 49 2.18 17.87 -8.42
CA ASP A 49 1.17 18.01 -7.39
C ASP A 49 0.39 16.71 -7.12
N LYS A 50 0.33 15.77 -8.09
CA LYS A 50 -0.35 14.48 -7.92
C LYS A 50 0.04 13.76 -6.64
N CYS A 51 1.35 13.66 -6.37
CA CYS A 51 1.85 13.03 -5.16
C CYS A 51 1.47 13.79 -3.89
N ASN A 52 1.40 15.12 -3.94
CA ASN A 52 1.02 15.93 -2.78
C ASN A 52 -0.47 15.71 -2.45
N TYR A 53 -1.35 15.75 -3.46
CA TYR A 53 -2.78 15.48 -3.28
C TYR A 53 -3.03 14.05 -2.79
N PHE A 54 -2.36 13.06 -3.37
CA PHE A 54 -2.46 11.68 -2.90
C PHE A 54 -2.11 11.56 -1.41
N VAL A 55 -0.97 12.14 -1.00
CA VAL A 55 -0.54 12.11 0.40
C VAL A 55 -1.48 12.89 1.31
N GLU A 56 -2.04 14.00 0.84
CA GLU A 56 -3.02 14.77 1.59
C GLU A 56 -4.28 13.95 1.88
N VAL A 57 -4.81 13.22 0.89
CA VAL A 57 -5.96 12.31 1.07
C VAL A 57 -5.61 11.21 2.08
N VAL A 58 -4.45 10.56 1.91
CA VAL A 58 -3.97 9.51 2.83
C VAL A 58 -3.78 10.04 4.26
N SER A 59 -3.32 11.28 4.42
CA SER A 59 -3.10 11.89 5.73
C SER A 59 -4.38 12.06 6.55
N LYS A 60 -5.54 12.13 5.88
CA LYS A 60 -6.87 12.24 6.49
C LYS A 60 -7.45 10.88 6.91
N HIS A 61 -6.81 9.76 6.53
CA HIS A 61 -7.27 8.42 6.89
C HIS A 61 -6.90 8.01 8.32
N ASN A 62 -7.78 7.18 8.91
CA ASN A 62 -7.54 6.55 10.20
C ASN A 62 -6.77 5.23 10.04
N GLY A 63 -6.32 4.63 11.14
CA GLY A 63 -5.48 3.42 11.14
C GLY A 63 -6.06 2.23 10.36
N ALA A 64 -7.38 2.02 10.42
CA ALA A 64 -8.04 0.93 9.69
C ALA A 64 -7.95 1.13 8.17
N LYS A 65 -8.31 2.33 7.67
CA LYS A 65 -8.18 2.67 6.25
C LYS A 65 -6.73 2.66 5.76
N LEU A 66 -5.77 3.00 6.62
CA LEU A 66 -4.34 2.91 6.30
C LEU A 66 -3.86 1.47 6.15
N SER A 67 -4.41 0.52 6.92
CA SER A 67 -4.13 -0.90 6.74
C SER A 67 -4.61 -1.39 5.38
N ASP A 68 -5.86 -1.05 5.03
CA ASP A 68 -6.44 -1.41 3.72
C ASP A 68 -5.66 -0.78 2.55
N LEU A 69 -5.26 0.48 2.69
CA LEU A 69 -4.39 1.16 1.73
C LEU A 69 -3.11 0.37 1.49
N CYS A 70 -2.44 -0.10 2.55
CA CYS A 70 -1.21 -0.86 2.41
C CYS A 70 -1.40 -2.22 1.76
N SER A 71 -2.51 -2.92 2.04
CA SER A 71 -2.85 -4.15 1.32
C SER A 71 -3.11 -3.92 -0.17
N VAL A 72 -3.67 -2.75 -0.55
CA VAL A 72 -3.83 -2.39 -1.96
C VAL A 72 -2.46 -2.05 -2.58
N MET A 73 -1.62 -1.28 -1.90
CA MET A 73 -0.28 -0.92 -2.38
C MET A 73 0.63 -2.14 -2.56
N GLU A 74 0.53 -3.13 -1.68
CA GLU A 74 1.27 -4.40 -1.80
C GLU A 74 0.93 -5.14 -3.11
N LYS A 75 -0.32 -5.06 -3.56
CA LYS A 75 -0.82 -5.77 -4.74
C LYS A 75 -0.64 -4.98 -6.04
N GLU A 76 -1.08 -3.73 -6.05
CA GLU A 76 -1.10 -2.89 -7.25
C GLU A 76 0.25 -2.19 -7.49
N CYS A 77 0.99 -1.87 -6.43
CA CYS A 77 2.24 -1.10 -6.49
C CYS A 77 3.39 -1.80 -5.72
N PRO A 78 3.71 -3.08 -6.02
CA PRO A 78 4.62 -3.88 -5.22
C PRO A 78 6.05 -3.31 -5.14
N LYS A 79 6.48 -2.53 -6.14
CA LYS A 79 7.79 -1.87 -6.15
C LYS A 79 7.83 -0.74 -5.11
N LEU A 80 6.86 0.16 -5.16
CA LEU A 80 6.71 1.24 -4.19
C LEU A 80 6.54 0.69 -2.77
N PHE A 81 5.74 -0.37 -2.60
CA PHE A 81 5.55 -1.01 -1.30
C PHE A 81 6.86 -1.55 -0.72
N LYS A 82 7.69 -2.22 -1.54
CA LYS A 82 9.02 -2.69 -1.12
C LYS A 82 9.98 -1.56 -0.78
N GLU A 83 9.97 -0.48 -1.55
CA GLU A 83 10.80 0.71 -1.26
C GLU A 83 10.40 1.36 0.07
N LEU A 84 9.09 1.45 0.35
CA LEU A 84 8.57 1.93 1.62
C LEU A 84 8.95 1.02 2.80
N LEU A 85 8.89 -0.30 2.65
CA LEU A 85 9.31 -1.26 3.68
C LEU A 85 10.82 -1.21 3.97
N ASN A 86 11.63 -1.00 2.93
CA ASN A 86 13.09 -0.89 3.04
C ASN A 86 13.55 0.47 3.56
N ASP A 87 12.65 1.45 3.62
CA ASP A 87 12.96 2.76 4.16
C ASP A 87 13.15 2.66 5.68
N ARG A 88 14.41 2.81 6.11
CA ARG A 88 14.85 2.71 7.52
C ARG A 88 14.15 3.69 8.45
N HIS A 89 13.50 4.73 7.91
CA HIS A 89 12.62 5.61 8.68
C HIS A 89 11.24 4.96 8.82
N ARG A 90 11.14 4.04 9.80
CA ARG A 90 9.91 3.44 10.34
C ARG A 90 8.69 3.61 9.43
N PHE A 91 8.62 2.83 8.36
CA PHE A 91 7.33 2.40 7.82
C PHE A 91 6.69 1.41 8.81
N ILE A 92 6.54 1.84 10.08
CA ILE A 92 5.74 1.12 11.06
C ILE A 92 4.33 1.60 10.79
N LEU A 93 3.73 0.89 9.84
CA LEU A 93 2.29 0.86 9.75
C LEU A 93 1.74 0.63 11.14
N ASN A 94 0.84 1.51 11.55
CA ASN A 94 0.21 1.55 12.85
C ASN A 94 -0.76 0.35 13.00
N GLY A 95 -0.26 -0.88 12.84
CA GLY A 95 -1.00 -2.14 12.83
C GLY A 95 -0.57 -3.21 11.79
N TYR A 96 0.12 -2.86 10.69
CA TYR A 96 0.52 -3.87 9.69
C TYR A 96 1.89 -4.43 10.05
N ASN A 97 1.88 -5.65 10.57
CA ASN A 97 3.08 -6.43 10.78
C ASN A 97 3.25 -7.34 9.54
N PRO A 98 4.28 -7.16 8.69
CA PRO A 98 4.49 -8.04 7.53
C PRO A 98 4.68 -9.52 7.94
N ALA A 99 5.00 -9.78 9.22
CA ALA A 99 5.06 -11.10 9.81
C ALA A 99 3.69 -11.80 9.96
N ASP A 100 2.58 -11.06 9.92
CA ASP A 100 1.22 -11.61 10.05
C ASP A 100 0.73 -12.20 8.70
N ASN A 101 1.01 -11.53 7.58
CA ASN A 101 0.70 -12.01 6.23
C ASN A 101 1.60 -13.17 5.76
N ALA A 102 2.80 -13.32 6.33
CA ALA A 102 3.73 -14.38 5.96
C ALA A 102 3.32 -15.80 6.46
N LYS A 103 2.30 -15.91 7.32
CA LYS A 103 1.89 -17.19 7.92
C LYS A 103 0.82 -17.97 7.15
N GLU A 104 0.15 -17.39 6.14
CA GLU A 104 -0.92 -18.10 5.42
C GLU A 104 -0.43 -19.01 4.27
N ASN A 105 0.87 -19.02 3.94
CA ASN A 105 1.39 -19.78 2.78
C ASN A 105 2.31 -20.97 3.11
N MET A 106 2.25 -21.50 4.34
CA MET A 106 2.90 -22.78 4.68
C MET A 106 1.87 -23.87 4.96
N VAL A 107 1.19 -24.36 3.91
CA VAL A 107 0.63 -25.71 3.94
C VAL A 107 1.81 -26.68 3.80
N MET A 108 2.47 -26.99 4.90
CA MET A 108 3.38 -28.13 4.95
C MET A 108 2.54 -29.40 4.93
N SER A 109 2.41 -29.94 3.72
CA SER A 109 1.96 -31.30 3.43
C SER A 109 2.71 -32.28 4.35
N HIS A 110 2.06 -32.75 5.41
CA HIS A 110 2.58 -33.86 6.18
C HIS A 110 2.31 -35.14 5.39
N ASN A 111 3.37 -35.64 4.77
CA ASN A 111 3.45 -36.93 4.11
C ASN A 111 2.90 -38.03 5.04
N LEU A 112 2.02 -38.87 4.47
CA LEU A 112 1.58 -40.13 5.04
C LEU A 112 2.77 -41.10 5.12
N ASN A 113 3.47 -41.15 6.24
CA ASN A 113 4.34 -42.29 6.56
C ASN A 113 3.47 -43.46 7.02
N ARG A 114 3.12 -44.27 6.02
CA ARG A 114 2.76 -45.67 6.14
C ARG A 114 4.00 -46.43 6.58
N GLU A 115 4.00 -47.04 7.75
CA GLU A 115 4.77 -48.25 8.04
C GLU A 115 4.21 -48.94 9.29
N SER A 116 3.66 -50.14 9.04
CA SER A 116 3.02 -51.05 9.99
C SER A 116 4.07 -51.77 10.85
N PRO A 117 3.70 -52.28 12.04
CA PRO A 117 4.54 -53.19 12.83
C PRO A 117 4.74 -54.56 12.17
#